data_AF-A0A9N9NNJ3-F1
#
_entry.id   AF-A0A9N9NNJ3-F1
#
_cell.length_a   1.000
_cell.length_b   1.000
_cell.length_c   1.000
_cell.angle_alpha   90.00
_cell.angle_beta   90.00
_cell.angle_gamma   90.00
#
_symmetry.space_group_name_H-M   'P 1'
#
loop_
_entity.id
_entity.type
_entity.pdbx_description
1 polymer ?
#
loop_
_entity_poly.entity_id
_entity_poly.type
_entity_poly.pdbx_seq_one_letter_code
_entity_poly.pdbx_strand_id
1 'polypeptide(L)'
;QLSGMTLAATFNLLGSPGFVSRLIVDRIFKAPRFQDQKSQCILNRMGIKIPVSLIDEHGWSGDEPLMLVVSRGLLSNLSRSTLIYPISLDCEYAVVALRSYSNIKSLHHILFISIEHFSNKALSVQTKVVAFETMGIWLEETEGILGDPCNNDQETMGIRSIFSSDLLEKLMSYVWNNWDDPVEAIQYKVKTIFERLLDVYYLKCHLENSTELYDQFQMGLLKRLLAMDSYRKVKYALLSLLLPRIGTEIFLEIQTDFVSSVLEVFQNLVIAPRAAQLLVLFLDQYFNEIVKSSSKGTSNDVQHEDIEGQWAGIWLGPICKGLSSSDEILRKNIGAFVLKPLFKSRPNSFWKLLEKLQDQKNSEGFIKDDQYRLNALIMILKIAKSLDIIDSGKFIEDPSNNKRFCLESLRDATHHLDPNIRIDILGLICESQKSTTEITSVELSLLQSFFKMNLNSTSPEFRQKLY
;
A
#
# COMPACT_ATOMS: atom_id res chain seq x y z
N GLN A 1 -9.19 26.59 -10.81
CA GLN A 1 -7.85 26.26 -10.27
C GLN A 1 -6.80 27.31 -10.63
N LEU A 2 -6.63 27.63 -11.92
CA LEU A 2 -5.66 28.63 -12.39
C LEU A 2 -5.77 29.97 -11.66
N SER A 3 -6.99 30.49 -11.49
CA SER A 3 -7.21 31.77 -10.80
C SER A 3 -6.72 31.80 -9.35
N GLY A 4 -6.85 30.69 -8.60
CA GLY A 4 -6.33 30.58 -7.23
C GLY A 4 -4.81 30.57 -7.20
N MET A 5 -4.19 29.84 -8.13
CA MET A 5 -2.73 29.79 -8.29
C MET A 5 -2.14 31.15 -8.70
N THR A 6 -2.78 31.84 -9.65
CA THR A 6 -2.39 33.19 -10.07
C THR A 6 -2.53 34.18 -8.92
N LEU A 7 -3.62 34.11 -8.15
CA LEU A 7 -3.85 34.96 -7.00
C LEU A 7 -2.77 34.76 -5.92
N ALA A 8 -2.45 33.52 -5.58
CA ALA A 8 -1.39 33.18 -4.63
C ALA A 8 -0.01 33.66 -5.10
N ALA A 9 0.35 33.41 -6.36
CA ALA A 9 1.60 33.89 -6.94
C ALA A 9 1.68 35.43 -6.92
N THR A 10 0.58 36.12 -7.24
CA THR A 10 0.51 37.59 -7.15
C THR A 10 0.73 38.06 -5.72
N PHE A 11 0.11 37.40 -4.73
CA PHE A 11 0.27 37.72 -3.32
C PHE A 11 1.71 37.59 -2.83
N ASN A 12 2.43 36.54 -3.22
CA ASN A 12 3.85 36.36 -2.85
C ASN A 12 4.75 37.50 -3.33
N LEU A 13 4.42 38.18 -4.43
CA LEU A 13 5.22 39.28 -4.98
C LEU A 13 5.03 40.60 -4.23
N LEU A 14 4.07 40.68 -3.28
CA LEU A 14 3.65 41.95 -2.67
C LEU A 14 4.54 42.44 -1.54
N GLY A 15 5.44 41.61 -1.02
CA GLY A 15 6.37 42.03 0.03
C GLY A 15 6.76 40.91 0.98
N SER A 16 6.98 41.26 2.25
CA SER A 16 7.44 40.31 3.25
C SER A 16 6.37 39.26 3.58
N PRO A 17 6.75 38.03 3.96
CA PRO A 17 5.81 36.95 4.28
C PRO A 17 4.74 37.33 5.30
N GLY A 18 5.13 38.10 6.32
CA GLY A 18 4.20 38.57 7.35
C GLY A 18 3.22 39.65 6.89
N PHE A 19 3.58 40.46 5.90
CA PHE A 19 2.65 41.40 5.27
C PHE A 19 1.64 40.64 4.40
N VAL A 20 2.13 39.72 3.57
CA VAL A 20 1.29 38.91 2.66
C VAL A 20 0.29 38.06 3.45
N SER A 21 0.75 37.38 4.50
CA SER A 21 -0.12 36.53 5.35
C SER A 21 -1.25 37.34 5.98
N ARG A 22 -0.94 38.50 6.59
CA ARG A 22 -1.95 39.41 7.17
C ARG A 22 -2.92 39.96 6.13
N LEU A 23 -2.42 40.34 4.96
CA LEU A 23 -3.25 40.83 3.87
C LEU A 23 -4.26 39.78 3.39
N ILE A 24 -3.81 38.53 3.23
CA ILE A 24 -4.69 37.41 2.82
C ILE A 24 -5.78 37.18 3.88
N VAL A 25 -5.40 37.12 5.15
CA VAL A 25 -6.33 36.87 6.26
C VAL A 25 -7.38 37.98 6.35
N ASP A 26 -6.94 39.25 6.31
CA ASP A 26 -7.83 40.40 6.37
C ASP A 26 -8.81 40.46 5.18
N ARG A 27 -8.38 40.04 3.99
CA ARG A 27 -9.14 40.23 2.76
C ARG A 27 -10.01 39.04 2.35
N ILE A 28 -9.60 37.83 2.69
CA ILE A 28 -10.26 36.59 2.27
C ILE A 28 -11.05 35.97 3.43
N PHE A 29 -10.52 35.97 4.64
CA PHE A 29 -11.07 35.18 5.75
C PHE A 29 -11.75 36.00 6.84
N LYS A 30 -11.40 37.28 6.99
CA LYS A 30 -12.00 38.20 7.97
C LYS A 30 -13.35 38.74 7.49
N ALA A 31 -14.31 38.89 8.42
CA ALA A 31 -15.64 39.38 8.10
C ALA A 31 -15.58 40.78 7.45
N PRO A 32 -16.39 41.05 6.40
CA PRO A 32 -16.35 42.32 5.64
C PRO A 32 -16.41 43.59 6.50
N ARG A 33 -17.12 43.53 7.64
CA ARG A 33 -17.28 44.66 8.58
C ARG A 33 -15.99 45.05 9.31
N PHE A 34 -15.01 44.15 9.40
CA PHE A 34 -13.77 44.36 10.14
C PHE A 34 -12.53 44.41 9.24
N GLN A 35 -12.69 44.40 7.92
CA GLN A 35 -11.57 44.47 6.97
C GLN A 35 -10.94 45.87 6.97
N ASP A 36 -9.61 45.95 6.90
CA ASP A 36 -8.91 47.24 6.87
C ASP A 36 -9.08 47.93 5.50
N GLN A 37 -9.47 49.21 5.53
CA GLN A 37 -9.56 50.04 4.33
C GLN A 37 -8.20 50.19 3.63
N LYS A 38 -7.09 50.15 4.37
CA LYS A 38 -5.74 50.20 3.79
C LYS A 38 -5.45 48.98 2.92
N SER A 39 -5.84 47.78 3.37
CA SER A 39 -5.74 46.54 2.60
C SER A 39 -6.55 46.61 1.29
N GLN A 40 -7.75 47.20 1.33
CA GLN A 40 -8.56 47.44 0.13
C GLN A 40 -7.85 48.38 -0.87
N CYS A 41 -7.31 49.49 -0.38
CA CYS A 41 -6.63 50.47 -1.24
C CYS A 41 -5.41 49.87 -1.94
N ILE A 42 -4.65 49.02 -1.25
CA ILE A 42 -3.50 48.32 -1.81
C ILE A 42 -3.93 47.38 -2.94
N LEU A 43 -4.93 46.52 -2.70
CA LEU A 43 -5.45 45.61 -3.74
C LEU A 43 -6.02 46.36 -4.96
N ASN A 44 -6.76 47.45 -4.73
CA ASN A 44 -7.30 48.27 -5.80
C ASN A 44 -6.21 48.93 -6.66
N ARG A 45 -5.11 49.39 -6.05
CA ARG A 45 -3.95 49.94 -6.78
C ARG A 45 -3.26 48.90 -7.66
N MET A 46 -3.34 47.62 -7.29
CA MET A 46 -2.74 46.51 -8.04
C MET A 46 -3.72 45.89 -9.05
N GLY A 47 -4.93 46.45 -9.18
CA GLY A 47 -5.96 45.92 -10.07
C GLY A 47 -6.58 44.60 -9.62
N ILE A 48 -6.30 44.15 -8.39
CA ILE A 48 -6.83 42.89 -7.85
C ILE A 48 -8.21 43.14 -7.25
N LYS A 49 -9.25 42.59 -7.89
CA LYS A 49 -10.62 42.61 -7.38
C LYS A 49 -11.00 41.22 -6.89
N ILE A 50 -11.18 41.08 -5.58
CA ILE A 50 -11.67 39.85 -4.96
C ILE A 50 -13.21 39.89 -5.00
N PRO A 51 -13.89 38.94 -5.65
CA PRO A 51 -15.35 38.89 -5.69
C PRO A 51 -15.94 38.76 -4.28
N VAL A 52 -17.04 39.48 -4.00
CA VAL A 52 -17.75 39.38 -2.72
C VAL A 52 -18.30 37.96 -2.51
N SER A 53 -18.72 37.31 -3.60
CA SER A 53 -19.18 35.91 -3.64
C SER A 53 -18.11 34.88 -3.26
N LEU A 54 -16.85 35.29 -3.09
CA LEU A 54 -15.77 34.44 -2.57
C LEU A 54 -15.67 34.55 -1.04
N ILE A 55 -15.97 35.74 -0.51
CA ILE A 55 -15.74 36.12 0.89
C ILE A 55 -16.97 35.79 1.76
N ASP A 56 -18.16 35.80 1.17
CA ASP A 56 -19.41 35.42 1.83
C ASP A 56 -19.61 33.89 1.91
N GLU A 57 -20.70 33.47 2.55
CA GLU A 57 -21.03 32.04 2.68
C GLU A 57 -21.30 31.36 1.32
N HIS A 58 -21.61 32.13 0.27
CA HIS A 58 -21.88 31.56 -1.05
C HIS A 58 -20.61 30.95 -1.67
N GLY A 59 -19.44 31.55 -1.44
CA GLY A 59 -18.15 31.01 -1.87
C GLY A 59 -17.76 29.67 -1.24
N TRP A 60 -18.45 29.30 -0.15
CA TRP A 60 -18.25 28.07 0.64
C TRP A 60 -19.32 27.01 0.39
N SER A 61 -20.31 27.31 -0.45
CA SER A 61 -21.47 26.45 -0.69
C SER A 61 -21.63 26.14 -2.19
N GLY A 62 -22.45 25.13 -2.50
CA GLY A 62 -22.71 24.69 -3.87
C GLY A 62 -21.81 23.54 -4.34
N ASP A 63 -22.01 23.12 -5.58
CA ASP A 63 -21.33 21.95 -6.16
C ASP A 63 -19.84 22.24 -6.47
N GLU A 64 -19.49 23.48 -6.81
CA GLU A 64 -18.12 23.91 -7.07
C GLU A 64 -17.75 25.12 -6.20
N PRO A 65 -17.44 24.89 -4.90
CA PRO A 65 -17.14 25.99 -3.98
C PRO A 65 -15.84 26.70 -4.41
N LEU A 66 -15.95 27.99 -4.73
CA LEU A 66 -14.83 28.82 -5.17
C LEU A 66 -13.70 28.86 -4.13
N MET A 67 -14.05 28.82 -2.84
CA MET A 67 -13.07 28.86 -1.76
C MET A 67 -12.23 27.60 -1.63
N LEU A 68 -12.71 26.44 -2.07
CA LEU A 68 -11.88 25.24 -2.14
C LEU A 68 -10.76 25.42 -3.18
N VAL A 69 -11.10 25.99 -4.33
CA VAL A 69 -10.16 26.27 -5.42
C VAL A 69 -9.13 27.32 -5.02
N VAL A 70 -9.55 28.36 -4.29
CA VAL A 70 -8.65 29.38 -3.76
C VAL A 70 -7.76 28.80 -2.67
N SER A 71 -8.30 28.04 -1.71
CA SER A 71 -7.52 27.39 -0.65
C SER A 71 -6.43 26.49 -1.23
N ARG A 72 -6.77 25.70 -2.25
CA ARG A 72 -5.79 24.89 -2.99
C ARG A 72 -4.71 25.75 -3.67
N GLY A 73 -5.11 26.81 -4.36
CA GLY A 73 -4.17 27.71 -5.02
C GLY A 73 -3.21 28.40 -4.04
N LEU A 74 -3.72 28.80 -2.87
CA LEU A 74 -2.91 29.38 -1.79
C LEU A 74 -1.89 28.36 -1.26
N LEU A 75 -2.31 27.12 -1.00
CA LEU A 75 -1.39 26.08 -0.52
C LEU A 75 -0.29 25.74 -1.53
N SER A 76 -0.63 25.59 -2.81
CA SER A 76 0.35 25.17 -3.81
C SER A 76 1.37 26.23 -4.18
N ASN A 77 1.03 27.53 -4.04
CA ASN A 77 1.83 28.60 -4.62
C ASN A 77 2.33 29.64 -3.61
N LEU A 78 1.82 29.72 -2.38
CA LEU A 78 2.37 30.63 -1.37
C LEU A 78 3.70 30.10 -0.83
N SER A 79 4.59 31.01 -0.41
CA SER A 79 5.81 30.60 0.29
C SER A 79 5.46 30.00 1.66
N ARG A 80 6.19 28.95 2.08
CA ARG A 80 6.02 28.34 3.42
C ARG A 80 6.12 29.36 4.55
N SER A 81 7.06 30.29 4.44
CA SER A 81 7.22 31.41 5.37
C SER A 81 5.97 32.29 5.51
N THR A 82 5.16 32.41 4.46
CA THR A 82 3.89 33.15 4.48
C THR A 82 2.78 32.33 5.14
N LEU A 83 2.76 31.02 4.86
CA LEU A 83 1.76 30.08 5.42
C LEU A 83 1.90 29.94 6.94
N ILE A 84 3.13 29.89 7.46
CA ILE A 84 3.41 29.67 8.89
C ILE A 84 3.46 30.95 9.72
N TYR A 85 3.47 32.13 9.08
CA TYR A 85 3.59 33.40 9.80
C TYR A 85 2.52 33.50 10.90
N PRO A 86 2.91 33.84 12.16
CA PRO A 86 1.99 33.85 13.27
C PRO A 86 0.96 34.96 13.12
N ILE A 87 -0.31 34.59 13.31
CA ILE A 87 -1.43 35.52 13.26
C ILE A 87 -1.98 35.66 14.68
N SER A 88 -1.75 36.81 15.30
CA SER A 88 -2.41 37.21 16.54
C SER A 88 -3.64 38.05 16.17
N LEU A 89 -4.84 37.44 16.14
CA LEU A 89 -6.03 38.21 15.81
C LEU A 89 -7.23 37.79 16.67
N ASP A 90 -7.68 38.74 17.49
CA ASP A 90 -9.08 38.85 17.93
C ASP A 90 -9.95 39.19 16.71
N CYS A 91 -10.18 38.21 15.83
CA CYS A 91 -10.88 38.39 14.57
C CYS A 91 -12.23 37.67 14.56
N GLU A 92 -13.30 38.39 14.25
CA GLU A 92 -14.52 37.76 13.75
C GLU A 92 -14.30 37.33 12.28
N TYR A 93 -14.26 36.01 12.07
CA TYR A 93 -14.15 35.43 10.73
C TYR A 93 -15.47 35.57 9.95
N ALA A 94 -15.36 35.68 8.62
CA ALA A 94 -16.51 35.85 7.75
C ALA A 94 -17.48 34.66 7.82
N VAL A 95 -16.95 33.45 8.06
CA VAL A 95 -17.66 32.19 7.88
C VAL A 95 -17.82 31.46 9.20
N VAL A 96 -19.01 30.88 9.42
CA VAL A 96 -19.35 30.14 10.64
C VAL A 96 -18.35 29.01 10.94
N ALA A 97 -17.86 28.32 9.89
CA ALA A 97 -16.89 27.23 10.01
C ALA A 97 -15.56 27.65 10.68
N LEU A 98 -15.14 28.90 10.51
CA LEU A 98 -13.91 29.42 11.13
C LEU A 98 -14.17 29.97 12.53
N ARG A 99 -15.40 30.38 12.85
CA ARG A 99 -15.78 30.92 14.17
C ARG A 99 -15.84 29.85 15.26
N SER A 100 -16.00 28.58 14.90
CA SER A 100 -16.03 27.47 15.86
C SER A 100 -14.65 27.15 16.46
N TYR A 101 -13.58 27.74 15.92
CA TYR A 101 -12.20 27.52 16.38
C TYR A 101 -11.70 28.72 17.17
N SER A 102 -11.29 28.49 18.42
CA SER A 102 -10.93 29.57 19.37
C SER A 102 -9.45 29.99 19.32
N ASN A 103 -8.57 29.28 18.62
CA ASN A 103 -7.12 29.55 18.62
C ASN A 103 -6.46 29.26 17.26
N ILE A 104 -6.78 30.09 16.27
CA ILE A 104 -6.16 30.02 14.94
C ILE A 104 -4.77 30.68 15.00
N LYS A 105 -3.73 29.95 14.58
CA LYS A 105 -2.33 30.35 14.79
C LYS A 105 -1.64 30.89 13.54
N SER A 106 -2.05 30.45 12.37
CA SER A 106 -1.40 30.77 11.09
C SER A 106 -2.38 30.60 9.92
N LEU A 107 -1.98 31.08 8.74
CA LEU A 107 -2.75 30.89 7.52
C LEU A 107 -2.86 29.41 7.16
N HIS A 108 -1.81 28.63 7.45
CA HIS A 108 -1.81 27.17 7.31
C HIS A 108 -2.95 26.50 8.11
N HIS A 109 -3.22 26.98 9.33
CA HIS A 109 -4.32 26.47 10.16
C HIS A 109 -5.69 26.83 9.57
N ILE A 110 -5.86 28.06 9.07
CA ILE A 110 -7.10 28.50 8.41
C ILE A 110 -7.41 27.62 7.20
N LEU A 111 -6.38 27.33 6.38
CA LEU A 111 -6.52 26.51 5.19
C LEU A 111 -6.92 25.08 5.55
N PHE A 112 -6.36 24.50 6.62
CA PHE A 112 -6.83 23.21 7.14
C PHE A 112 -8.33 23.22 7.48
N ILE A 113 -8.78 24.17 8.29
CA ILE A 113 -10.20 24.27 8.70
C ILE A 113 -11.10 24.43 7.47
N SER A 114 -10.63 25.18 6.46
CA SER A 114 -11.33 25.37 5.20
C SER A 114 -11.51 24.04 4.45
N ILE A 115 -10.43 23.27 4.29
CA ILE A 115 -10.45 21.98 3.60
C ILE A 115 -11.32 20.98 4.36
N GLU A 116 -11.18 20.94 5.68
CA GLU A 116 -11.98 20.08 6.56
C GLU A 116 -13.48 20.33 6.39
N HIS A 117 -13.90 21.60 6.30
CA HIS A 117 -15.28 21.96 6.01
C HIS A 117 -15.77 21.33 4.70
N PHE A 118 -14.98 21.46 3.62
CA PHE A 118 -15.32 20.89 2.32
C PHE A 118 -15.29 19.37 2.31
N SER A 119 -14.34 18.74 3.01
CA SER A 119 -14.29 17.28 3.15
C SER A 119 -15.53 16.71 3.85
N ASN A 120 -16.11 17.45 4.81
CA ASN A 120 -17.32 17.03 5.52
C ASN A 120 -18.62 17.34 4.78
N LYS A 121 -18.65 18.42 3.99
CA LYS A 121 -19.87 18.93 3.32
C LYS A 121 -19.90 18.75 1.81
N ALA A 122 -18.95 18.02 1.22
CA ALA A 122 -18.90 17.83 -0.22
C ALA A 122 -20.22 17.27 -0.78
N LEU A 123 -20.90 18.05 -1.61
CA LEU A 123 -22.16 17.68 -2.24
C LEU A 123 -21.95 16.78 -3.47
N SER A 124 -20.85 17.00 -4.20
CA SER A 124 -20.49 16.21 -5.38
C SER A 124 -19.23 15.37 -5.16
N VAL A 125 -19.11 14.29 -5.93
CA VAL A 125 -17.91 13.44 -5.96
C VAL A 125 -16.68 14.25 -6.38
N GLN A 126 -16.83 15.15 -7.35
CA GLN A 126 -15.76 16.00 -7.84
C GLN A 126 -15.23 16.93 -6.74
N THR A 127 -16.14 17.57 -5.98
CA THR A 127 -15.77 18.41 -4.83
C THR A 127 -15.00 17.60 -3.80
N LYS A 128 -15.46 16.38 -3.50
CA LYS A 128 -14.83 15.47 -2.53
C LYS A 128 -13.42 15.06 -2.96
N VAL A 129 -13.22 14.72 -4.23
CA VAL A 129 -11.90 14.43 -4.81
C VAL A 129 -10.96 15.62 -4.67
N VAL A 130 -11.42 16.83 -5.04
CA VAL A 130 -10.60 18.05 -4.92
C VAL A 130 -10.30 18.37 -3.46
N ALA A 131 -11.25 18.17 -2.55
CA ALA A 131 -11.05 18.40 -1.11
C ALA A 131 -9.98 17.46 -0.54
N PHE A 132 -10.07 16.15 -0.80
CA PHE A 132 -9.05 15.21 -0.33
C PHE A 132 -7.70 15.38 -1.00
N GLU A 133 -7.67 15.76 -2.28
CA GLU A 133 -6.41 16.13 -2.92
C GLU A 133 -5.79 17.37 -2.27
N THR A 134 -6.61 18.38 -1.95
CA THR A 134 -6.15 19.58 -1.26
C THR A 134 -5.68 19.27 0.16
N MET A 135 -6.32 18.32 0.85
CA MET A 135 -5.86 17.80 2.15
C MET A 135 -4.48 17.13 2.03
N GLY A 136 -4.27 16.34 0.97
CA GLY A 136 -2.96 15.75 0.67
C GLY A 136 -1.87 16.81 0.47
N ILE A 137 -2.15 17.86 -0.30
CA ILE A 137 -1.23 19.00 -0.49
C ILE A 137 -0.95 19.71 0.84
N TRP A 138 -1.98 19.90 1.67
CA TRP A 138 -1.82 20.52 3.00
C TRP A 138 -0.89 19.69 3.92
N LEU A 139 -1.04 18.36 3.92
CA LEU A 139 -0.15 17.47 4.66
C LEU A 139 1.28 17.48 4.10
N GLU A 140 1.44 17.52 2.78
CA GLU A 140 2.76 17.62 2.13
C GLU A 140 3.48 18.94 2.47
N GLU A 141 2.76 20.07 2.46
CA GLU A 141 3.35 21.34 2.92
C GLU A 141 3.66 21.31 4.41
N THR A 142 2.83 20.64 5.23
CA THR A 142 3.12 20.43 6.65
C THR A 142 4.41 19.63 6.84
N GLU A 143 4.56 18.52 6.12
CA GLU A 143 5.78 17.70 6.14
C GLU A 143 7.00 18.54 5.77
N GLY A 144 6.90 19.33 4.69
CA GLY A 144 7.96 20.25 4.26
C GLY A 144 8.28 21.35 5.28
N ILE A 145 7.28 21.84 6.02
CA ILE A 145 7.48 22.84 7.09
C ILE A 145 8.18 22.21 8.30
N LEU A 146 7.77 21.00 8.72
CA LEU A 146 8.34 20.32 9.88
C LEU A 146 9.74 19.77 9.60
N GLY A 147 10.01 19.37 8.35
CA GLY A 147 11.30 18.84 7.92
C GLY A 147 12.36 19.90 7.62
N ASP A 148 12.00 21.19 7.51
CA ASP A 148 12.94 22.26 7.18
C ASP A 148 13.64 22.80 8.44
N PRO A 149 14.97 22.63 8.57
CA PRO A 149 15.73 23.10 9.73
C PRO A 149 15.86 24.63 9.80
N CYS A 150 15.48 25.36 8.75
CA CYS A 150 15.58 26.82 8.69
C CYS A 150 14.38 27.54 9.33
N ASN A 151 13.31 26.82 9.66
CA ASN A 151 12.11 27.42 10.24
C ASN A 151 12.31 27.74 11.74
N ASN A 152 11.78 28.89 12.18
CA ASN A 152 11.89 29.29 13.58
C ASN A 152 11.13 28.31 14.50
N ASP A 153 11.70 27.99 15.67
CA ASP A 153 11.09 27.09 16.66
C ASP A 153 9.68 27.53 17.09
N GLN A 154 9.43 28.83 17.17
CA GLN A 154 8.14 29.38 17.57
C GLN A 154 7.06 29.19 16.48
N GLU A 155 7.43 29.29 15.20
CA GLU A 155 6.52 29.09 14.06
C GLU A 155 6.18 27.61 13.89
N THR A 156 7.19 26.74 14.02
CA THR A 156 6.99 25.29 13.97
C THR A 156 6.19 24.79 15.18
N MET A 157 6.39 25.34 16.38
CA MET A 157 5.57 25.03 17.57
C MET A 157 4.08 25.34 17.34
N GLY A 158 3.79 26.45 16.65
CA GLY A 158 2.43 26.79 16.22
C GLY A 158 1.79 25.69 15.36
N ILE A 159 2.52 25.18 14.38
CA ILE A 159 2.05 24.11 13.49
C ILE A 159 1.95 22.75 14.20
N ARG A 160 2.95 22.37 15.01
CA ARG A 160 2.94 21.12 15.79
C ARG A 160 1.71 21.02 16.69
N SER A 161 1.33 22.13 17.31
CA SER A 161 0.17 22.18 18.18
C SER A 161 -1.19 22.00 17.47
N ILE A 162 -1.24 22.16 16.13
CA ILE A 162 -2.44 21.87 15.33
C ILE A 162 -2.68 20.36 15.28
N PHE A 163 -1.60 19.57 15.20
CA PHE A 163 -1.65 18.10 15.18
C PHE A 163 -1.86 17.53 16.59
N SER A 164 -3.02 17.82 17.16
CA SER A 164 -3.51 17.17 18.36
C SER A 164 -3.91 15.71 18.07
N SER A 165 -4.10 14.92 19.13
CA SER A 165 -4.66 13.56 19.02
C SER A 165 -6.02 13.58 18.31
N ASP A 166 -6.86 14.58 18.62
CA ASP A 166 -8.19 14.71 18.00
C ASP A 166 -8.10 14.94 16.49
N LEU A 167 -7.14 15.76 16.04
CA LEU A 167 -6.93 15.99 14.61
C LEU A 167 -6.44 14.71 13.92
N LEU A 168 -5.51 13.99 14.56
CA LEU A 168 -5.01 12.72 14.04
C LEU A 168 -6.15 11.71 13.88
N GLU A 169 -6.99 11.54 14.89
CA GLU A 169 -8.17 10.65 14.80
C GLU A 169 -9.14 11.09 13.70
N LYS A 170 -9.34 12.39 13.55
CA LYS A 170 -10.22 12.95 12.52
C LYS A 170 -9.68 12.71 11.10
N LEU A 171 -8.40 12.97 10.87
CA LEU A 171 -7.77 12.69 9.58
C LEU A 171 -7.76 11.18 9.27
N MET A 172 -7.49 10.35 10.28
CA MET A 172 -7.63 8.90 10.17
C MET A 172 -9.06 8.47 9.86
N SER A 173 -10.08 9.15 10.40
CA SER A 173 -11.49 8.86 10.08
C SER A 173 -11.82 9.09 8.60
N TYR A 174 -11.22 10.09 7.94
CA TYR A 174 -11.34 10.26 6.50
C TYR A 174 -10.76 9.07 5.75
N VAL A 175 -9.65 8.51 6.25
CA VAL A 175 -9.07 7.30 5.67
C VAL A 175 -10.01 6.12 5.79
N TRP A 176 -10.51 5.85 6.99
CA TRP A 176 -11.38 4.71 7.26
C TRP A 176 -12.70 4.74 6.49
N ASN A 177 -13.30 5.91 6.37
CA ASN A 177 -14.63 6.07 5.79
C ASN A 177 -14.63 6.08 4.25
N ASN A 178 -13.48 6.32 3.62
CA ASN A 178 -13.40 6.59 2.18
C ASN A 178 -12.44 5.68 1.42
N TRP A 179 -11.79 4.72 2.08
CA TRP A 179 -10.87 3.81 1.40
C TRP A 179 -11.57 2.86 0.41
N ASP A 180 -12.76 2.40 0.77
CA ASP A 180 -13.55 1.48 -0.05
C ASP A 180 -14.56 2.27 -0.93
N ASP A 181 -14.34 3.57 -1.14
CA ASP A 181 -15.21 4.42 -1.98
C ASP A 181 -15.21 3.89 -3.43
N PRO A 182 -16.38 3.80 -4.10
CA PRO A 182 -16.46 3.26 -5.47
C PRO A 182 -15.64 4.06 -6.50
N VAL A 183 -15.27 5.29 -6.18
CA VAL A 183 -14.49 6.16 -7.06
C VAL A 183 -12.99 5.98 -6.80
N GLU A 184 -12.28 5.36 -7.75
CA GLU A 184 -10.84 5.06 -7.63
C GLU A 184 -9.99 6.30 -7.30
N ALA A 185 -10.36 7.47 -7.83
CA ALA A 185 -9.68 8.72 -7.51
C ALA A 185 -9.72 9.05 -6.02
N ILE A 186 -10.85 8.80 -5.34
CA ILE A 186 -10.97 9.01 -3.88
C ILE A 186 -10.06 8.05 -3.13
N GLN A 187 -10.04 6.77 -3.51
CA GLN A 187 -9.14 5.77 -2.90
C GLN A 187 -7.68 6.20 -2.99
N TYR A 188 -7.25 6.70 -4.16
CA TYR A 188 -5.90 7.20 -4.37
C TYR A 188 -5.59 8.41 -3.48
N LYS A 189 -6.50 9.41 -3.40
CA LYS A 189 -6.27 10.59 -2.54
C LYS A 189 -6.23 10.22 -1.06
N VAL A 190 -7.08 9.31 -0.63
CA VAL A 190 -7.12 8.83 0.75
C VAL A 190 -5.85 8.06 1.12
N LYS A 191 -5.32 7.25 0.19
CA LYS A 191 -4.00 6.63 0.33
C LYS A 191 -2.90 7.68 0.58
N THR A 192 -2.85 8.73 -0.24
CA THR A 192 -1.88 9.82 -0.07
C THR A 192 -2.04 10.52 1.28
N ILE A 193 -3.28 10.78 1.71
CA ILE A 193 -3.55 11.36 3.05
C ILE A 193 -2.96 10.46 4.14
N PHE A 194 -3.18 9.14 4.07
CA PHE A 194 -2.66 8.21 5.06
C PHE A 194 -1.12 8.22 5.11
N GLU A 195 -0.45 8.10 3.97
CA GLU A 195 1.02 8.11 3.89
C GLU A 195 1.61 9.39 4.51
N ARG A 196 1.12 10.55 4.04
CA ARG A 196 1.59 11.86 4.51
C ARG A 196 1.27 12.12 5.97
N LEU A 197 0.13 11.63 6.46
CA LEU A 197 -0.23 11.75 7.88
C LEU A 197 0.75 10.99 8.78
N LEU A 198 1.19 9.79 8.36
CA LEU A 198 2.21 9.04 9.08
C LEU A 198 3.55 9.78 9.09
N ASP A 199 3.96 10.36 7.96
CA ASP A 199 5.20 11.15 7.85
C ASP A 199 5.17 12.39 8.74
N VAL A 200 4.08 13.16 8.69
CA VAL A 200 3.90 14.35 9.52
C VAL A 200 3.91 14.01 11.01
N TYR A 201 3.21 12.93 11.40
CA TYR A 201 3.17 12.52 12.80
C TYR A 201 4.52 12.04 13.30
N TYR A 202 5.27 11.30 12.47
CA TYR A 202 6.66 10.93 12.74
C TYR A 202 7.54 12.17 12.99
N LEU A 203 7.52 13.14 12.07
CA LEU A 203 8.30 14.37 12.21
C LEU A 203 7.92 15.15 13.47
N LYS A 204 6.62 15.26 13.77
CA LYS A 204 6.14 15.91 14.99
C LYS A 204 6.73 15.25 16.24
N CYS A 205 6.56 13.94 16.38
CA CYS A 205 7.06 13.20 17.55
C CYS A 205 8.59 13.28 17.65
N HIS A 206 9.31 13.19 16.53
CA HIS A 206 10.76 13.34 16.49
C HIS A 206 11.20 14.73 17.01
N LEU A 207 10.55 15.80 16.55
CA LEU A 207 10.86 17.16 16.98
C LEU A 207 10.46 17.47 18.44
N GLU A 208 9.49 16.74 18.99
CA GLU A 208 9.05 16.82 20.39
C GLU A 208 9.80 15.82 21.29
N ASN A 209 10.80 15.09 20.77
CA ASN A 209 11.50 13.99 21.45
C ASN A 209 10.54 12.97 22.11
N SER A 210 9.40 12.74 21.46
CA SER A 210 8.26 11.96 21.95
C SER A 210 8.16 10.61 21.23
N THR A 211 9.27 9.90 21.07
CA THR A 211 9.34 8.64 20.32
C THR A 211 8.40 7.57 20.88
N GLU A 212 8.26 7.50 22.21
CA GLU A 212 7.35 6.55 22.86
C GLU A 212 5.88 6.73 22.43
N LEU A 213 5.42 7.96 22.23
CA LEU A 213 4.05 8.23 21.76
C LEU A 213 3.86 7.79 20.31
N TYR A 214 4.90 7.96 19.49
CA TYR A 214 4.88 7.50 18.10
C TYR A 214 4.80 5.98 18.02
N ASP A 215 5.61 5.28 18.81
CA ASP A 215 5.61 3.82 18.86
C ASP A 215 4.27 3.27 19.36
N GLN A 216 3.69 3.90 20.40
CA GLN A 216 2.35 3.56 20.90
C GLN A 216 1.26 3.75 19.84
N PHE A 217 1.32 4.85 19.07
CA PHE A 217 0.38 5.10 17.97
C PHE A 217 0.53 4.05 16.86
N GLN A 218 1.75 3.77 16.41
CA GLN A 218 2.02 2.75 15.39
C GLN A 218 1.52 1.37 15.82
N MET A 219 1.82 0.97 17.06
CA MET A 219 1.37 -0.28 17.66
C MET A 219 -0.17 -0.36 17.73
N GLY A 220 -0.82 0.71 18.18
CA GLY A 220 -2.28 0.79 18.23
C GLY A 220 -2.92 0.69 16.84
N LEU A 221 -2.32 1.38 15.85
CA LEU A 221 -2.76 1.35 14.46
C LEU A 221 -2.61 -0.06 13.85
N LEU A 222 -1.47 -0.71 14.08
CA LEU A 222 -1.20 -2.06 13.59
C LEU A 222 -2.19 -3.07 14.20
N LYS A 223 -2.39 -3.04 15.53
CA LYS A 223 -3.37 -3.90 16.22
C LYS A 223 -4.78 -3.70 15.65
N ARG A 224 -5.19 -2.45 15.43
CA ARG A 224 -6.49 -2.14 14.83
C ARG A 224 -6.61 -2.69 13.42
N LEU A 225 -5.58 -2.53 12.58
CA LEU A 225 -5.57 -3.04 11.20
C LEU A 225 -5.58 -4.57 11.14
N LEU A 226 -4.79 -5.25 11.96
CA LEU A 226 -4.76 -6.71 12.02
C LEU A 226 -6.11 -7.29 12.50
N ALA A 227 -6.77 -6.62 13.45
CA ALA A 227 -8.10 -6.98 13.93
C ALA A 227 -9.25 -6.65 12.95
N MET A 228 -9.01 -5.89 11.88
CA MET A 228 -10.03 -5.65 10.86
C MET A 228 -10.42 -6.96 10.18
N ASP A 229 -11.67 -7.03 9.72
CA ASP A 229 -12.18 -8.13 8.91
C ASP A 229 -11.23 -8.43 7.73
N SER A 230 -10.82 -9.69 7.62
CA SER A 230 -9.88 -10.17 6.61
C SER A 230 -10.40 -9.97 5.18
N TYR A 231 -11.70 -9.85 4.95
CA TYR A 231 -12.29 -9.62 3.64
C TYR A 231 -12.39 -8.13 3.26
N ARG A 232 -11.79 -7.21 4.03
CA ARG A 232 -11.71 -5.79 3.66
C ARG A 232 -10.44 -5.49 2.88
N LYS A 233 -10.59 -4.99 1.64
CA LYS A 233 -9.45 -4.63 0.76
C LYS A 233 -8.55 -3.58 1.40
N VAL A 234 -9.13 -2.62 2.12
CA VAL A 234 -8.41 -1.56 2.85
C VAL A 234 -7.35 -2.11 3.82
N LYS A 235 -7.63 -3.24 4.47
CA LYS A 235 -6.74 -3.85 5.48
C LYS A 235 -5.34 -4.07 4.89
N TYR A 236 -5.27 -4.79 3.77
CA TYR A 236 -3.98 -5.17 3.17
C TYR A 236 -3.24 -3.98 2.57
N ALA A 237 -3.97 -3.03 2.01
CA ALA A 237 -3.36 -1.85 1.42
C ALA A 237 -2.72 -0.94 2.49
N LEU A 238 -3.41 -0.71 3.62
CA LEU A 238 -2.86 0.08 4.73
C LEU A 238 -1.76 -0.65 5.48
N LEU A 239 -1.89 -1.97 5.71
CA LEU A 239 -0.81 -2.77 6.29
C LEU A 239 0.46 -2.72 5.43
N SER A 240 0.32 -2.71 4.10
CA SER A 240 1.47 -2.62 3.18
C SER A 240 2.20 -1.28 3.29
N LEU A 241 1.49 -0.20 3.62
CA LEU A 241 2.06 1.13 3.81
C LEU A 241 2.67 1.32 5.20
N LEU A 242 2.15 0.60 6.19
CA LEU A 242 2.63 0.65 7.56
C LEU A 242 3.86 -0.25 7.77
N LEU A 243 3.93 -1.37 7.05
CA LEU A 243 4.98 -2.39 7.19
C LEU A 243 6.42 -1.83 7.07
N PRO A 244 6.78 -0.98 6.09
CA PRO A 244 8.13 -0.40 6.00
C PRO A 244 8.51 0.49 7.17
N ARG A 245 7.53 0.98 7.94
CA ARG A 245 7.73 1.94 9.05
C ARG A 245 7.82 1.26 10.42
N ILE A 246 7.21 0.09 10.56
CA ILE A 246 7.17 -0.67 11.83
C ILE A 246 8.21 -1.80 11.82
N GLY A 247 8.39 -2.47 10.68
CA GLY A 247 9.17 -3.69 10.60
C GLY A 247 8.33 -4.96 10.76
N THR A 248 8.94 -6.11 10.46
CA THR A 248 8.22 -7.40 10.45
C THR A 248 8.17 -8.09 11.81
N GLU A 249 9.12 -7.78 12.70
CA GLU A 249 9.20 -8.34 14.05
C GLU A 249 7.92 -8.06 14.85
N ILE A 250 7.49 -6.80 14.90
CA ILE A 250 6.28 -6.38 15.63
C ILE A 250 5.01 -7.01 15.03
N PHE A 251 4.96 -7.23 13.71
CA PHE A 251 3.84 -7.94 13.08
C PHE A 251 3.73 -9.37 13.63
N LEU A 252 4.87 -10.06 13.77
CA LEU A 252 4.93 -11.42 14.28
C LEU A 252 4.70 -11.50 15.80
N GLU A 253 5.08 -10.48 16.56
CA GLU A 253 4.77 -10.37 17.99
C GLU A 253 3.26 -10.28 18.24
N ILE A 254 2.55 -9.47 17.43
CA ILE A 254 1.09 -9.31 17.57
C ILE A 254 0.36 -10.53 16.99
N GLN A 255 0.85 -11.04 15.87
CA GLN A 255 0.21 -12.14 15.15
C GLN A 255 1.25 -13.13 14.61
N THR A 256 1.55 -14.15 15.41
CA THR A 256 2.56 -15.17 15.10
C THR A 256 2.23 -15.99 13.85
N ASP A 257 0.94 -16.16 13.54
CA ASP A 257 0.43 -16.90 12.39
C ASP A 257 0.09 -16.00 11.19
N PHE A 258 0.68 -14.80 11.14
CA PHE A 258 0.39 -13.76 10.13
C PHE A 258 0.30 -14.30 8.70
N VAL A 259 1.30 -15.06 8.24
CA VAL A 259 1.30 -15.62 6.87
C VAL A 259 0.11 -16.55 6.64
N SER A 260 -0.21 -17.43 7.60
CA SER A 260 -1.37 -18.33 7.49
C SER A 260 -2.66 -17.53 7.39
N SER A 261 -2.85 -16.53 8.24
CA SER A 261 -4.06 -15.70 8.26
C SER A 261 -4.27 -14.91 6.97
N VAL A 262 -3.18 -14.42 6.35
CA VAL A 262 -3.25 -13.70 5.07
C VAL A 262 -3.62 -14.66 3.94
N LEU A 263 -3.19 -15.93 4.01
CA LEU A 263 -3.54 -16.95 3.03
C LEU A 263 -5.01 -17.39 3.10
N GLU A 264 -5.71 -17.21 4.22
CA GLU A 264 -7.12 -17.61 4.36
C GLU A 264 -8.04 -16.92 3.34
N VAL A 265 -7.72 -15.68 2.95
CA VAL A 265 -8.54 -14.92 2.01
C VAL A 265 -8.23 -15.19 0.54
N PHE A 266 -7.24 -16.05 0.25
CA PHE A 266 -6.80 -16.31 -1.12
C PHE A 266 -7.85 -17.08 -1.95
N GLN A 267 -8.92 -17.59 -1.34
CA GLN A 267 -10.07 -18.12 -2.06
C GLN A 267 -10.88 -17.01 -2.75
N ASN A 268 -10.74 -15.76 -2.31
CA ASN A 268 -11.46 -14.62 -2.87
C ASN A 268 -10.63 -13.92 -3.96
N LEU A 269 -11.06 -14.04 -5.21
CA LEU A 269 -10.37 -13.47 -6.39
C LEU A 269 -10.19 -11.94 -6.36
N VAL A 270 -11.03 -11.23 -5.61
CA VAL A 270 -10.97 -9.76 -5.54
C VAL A 270 -9.93 -9.29 -4.52
N ILE A 271 -9.71 -10.07 -3.45
CA ILE A 271 -8.88 -9.69 -2.30
C ILE A 271 -7.49 -10.32 -2.39
N ALA A 272 -7.41 -11.55 -2.91
CA ALA A 272 -6.17 -12.31 -3.04
C ALA A 272 -5.01 -11.50 -3.65
N PRO A 273 -5.19 -10.68 -4.72
CA PRO A 273 -4.08 -9.89 -5.26
C PRO A 273 -3.53 -8.85 -4.28
N ARG A 274 -4.37 -8.24 -3.44
CA ARG A 274 -3.96 -7.24 -2.45
C ARG A 274 -3.32 -7.89 -1.22
N ALA A 275 -3.90 -8.99 -0.75
CA ALA A 275 -3.32 -9.80 0.32
C ALA A 275 -1.95 -10.36 -0.07
N ALA A 276 -1.80 -10.83 -1.31
CA ALA A 276 -0.53 -11.30 -1.84
C ALA A 276 0.52 -10.19 -1.98
N GLN A 277 0.13 -8.97 -2.38
CA GLN A 277 1.04 -7.83 -2.40
C GLN A 277 1.63 -7.56 -1.01
N LEU A 278 0.80 -7.56 0.04
CA LEU A 278 1.26 -7.44 1.42
C LEU A 278 2.20 -8.59 1.79
N LEU A 279 1.80 -9.84 1.49
CA LEU A 279 2.58 -11.01 1.87
C LEU A 279 3.96 -11.02 1.21
N VAL A 280 4.05 -10.72 -0.09
CA VAL A 280 5.33 -10.65 -0.79
C VAL A 280 6.22 -9.53 -0.23
N LEU A 281 5.65 -8.36 0.05
CA LEU A 281 6.37 -7.25 0.68
C LEU A 281 6.90 -7.63 2.07
N PHE A 282 6.06 -8.30 2.87
CA PHE A 282 6.42 -8.82 4.19
C PHE A 282 7.58 -9.80 4.12
N LEU A 283 7.53 -10.79 3.21
CA LEU A 283 8.59 -11.80 3.09
C LEU A 283 9.91 -11.19 2.61
N ASP A 284 9.87 -10.22 1.71
CA ASP A 284 11.07 -9.51 1.26
C ASP A 284 11.69 -8.68 2.38
N GLN A 285 10.86 -7.93 3.12
CA GLN A 285 11.32 -7.11 4.23
C GLN A 285 11.86 -7.95 5.38
N TYR A 286 11.20 -9.06 5.74
CA TYR A 286 11.65 -9.94 6.82
C TYR A 286 13.04 -10.51 6.51
N PHE A 287 13.26 -10.97 5.28
CA PHE A 287 14.58 -11.42 4.85
C PHE A 287 15.64 -10.33 5.03
N ASN A 288 15.35 -9.11 4.56
CA ASN A 288 16.28 -7.99 4.63
C ASN A 288 16.59 -7.59 6.08
N GLU A 289 15.62 -7.69 7.00
CA GLU A 289 15.79 -7.43 8.43
C GLU A 289 16.70 -8.48 9.10
N ILE A 290 16.50 -9.78 8.82
CA ILE A 290 17.36 -10.87 9.34
C ILE A 290 18.80 -10.75 8.82
N VAL A 291 18.98 -10.39 7.55
CA VAL A 291 20.33 -10.19 6.97
C VAL A 291 21.05 -9.02 7.66
N LYS A 292 20.33 -7.91 7.90
CA LYS A 292 20.89 -6.74 8.59
C LYS A 292 21.28 -7.04 10.04
N SER A 293 20.47 -7.81 10.77
CA SER A 293 20.79 -8.19 12.17
C SER A 293 22.02 -9.11 12.25
N SER A 294 22.17 -10.02 11.28
CA SER A 294 23.25 -11.02 11.24
C SER A 294 24.60 -10.47 10.79
N SER A 295 24.62 -9.44 9.94
CA SER A 295 25.85 -8.79 9.42
C SER A 295 26.72 -8.07 10.47
N LYS A 296 26.29 -8.04 11.74
CA LYS A 296 27.05 -7.49 12.88
C LYS A 296 28.01 -8.50 13.55
N GLY A 297 28.08 -9.76 13.07
CA GLY A 297 28.99 -10.79 13.60
C GLY A 297 29.68 -11.63 12.50
N THR A 298 30.92 -12.05 12.75
CA THR A 298 31.84 -12.70 11.77
C THR A 298 31.44 -14.12 11.34
N SER A 299 31.78 -14.47 10.09
CA SER A 299 31.81 -15.78 9.36
C SER A 299 30.64 -16.04 8.38
N ASN A 300 30.95 -16.15 7.08
CA ASN A 300 30.00 -15.87 5.99
C ASN A 300 29.11 -17.06 5.54
N ASP A 301 29.54 -18.31 5.68
CA ASP A 301 28.82 -19.44 5.04
C ASP A 301 27.80 -20.13 5.97
N VAL A 302 28.12 -20.34 7.24
CA VAL A 302 27.19 -20.96 8.22
C VAL A 302 26.02 -20.02 8.56
N GLN A 303 26.26 -18.71 8.53
CA GLN A 303 25.23 -17.70 8.75
C GLN A 303 24.18 -17.68 7.62
N HIS A 304 24.58 -17.94 6.37
CA HIS A 304 23.68 -17.83 5.23
C HIS A 304 22.59 -18.93 5.25
N GLU A 305 22.95 -20.15 5.62
CA GLU A 305 22.01 -21.28 5.69
C GLU A 305 21.02 -21.13 6.86
N ASP A 306 21.49 -20.59 8.00
CA ASP A 306 20.66 -20.26 9.16
C ASP A 306 19.65 -19.13 8.84
N ILE A 307 20.11 -18.03 8.20
CA ILE A 307 19.24 -16.93 7.75
C ILE A 307 18.15 -17.45 6.82
N GLU A 308 18.52 -18.26 5.82
CA GLU A 308 17.55 -18.83 4.89
C GLU A 308 16.58 -19.81 5.58
N GLY A 309 17.04 -20.54 6.61
CA GLY A 309 16.21 -21.42 7.43
C GLY A 309 15.19 -20.65 8.25
N GLN A 310 15.61 -19.61 8.97
CA GLN A 310 14.74 -18.72 9.76
C GLN A 310 13.71 -18.02 8.88
N TRP A 311 14.14 -17.52 7.72
CA TRP A 311 13.24 -16.92 6.74
C TRP A 311 12.21 -17.92 6.21
N ALA A 312 12.66 -19.13 5.81
CA ALA A 312 11.77 -20.19 5.33
C ALA A 312 10.79 -20.67 6.41
N GLY A 313 11.19 -20.66 7.68
CA GLY A 313 10.36 -21.11 8.80
C GLY A 313 9.00 -20.41 8.90
N ILE A 314 8.90 -19.15 8.48
CA ILE A 314 7.66 -18.36 8.58
C ILE A 314 6.66 -18.67 7.45
N TRP A 315 7.14 -18.93 6.23
CA TRP A 315 6.26 -19.02 5.06
C TRP A 315 6.13 -20.41 4.48
N LEU A 316 7.17 -21.25 4.59
CA LEU A 316 7.23 -22.55 3.90
C LEU A 316 6.07 -23.44 4.29
N GLY A 317 5.77 -23.50 5.58
CA GLY A 317 4.67 -24.31 6.08
C GLY A 317 3.28 -23.84 5.66
N PRO A 318 2.90 -22.58 5.92
CA PRO A 318 1.63 -22.02 5.48
C PRO A 318 1.41 -22.15 3.96
N ILE A 319 2.46 -21.91 3.16
CA ILE A 319 2.38 -22.07 1.71
C ILE A 319 2.18 -23.54 1.31
N CYS A 320 2.94 -24.49 1.87
CA CYS A 320 2.70 -25.92 1.63
C CYS A 320 1.27 -26.33 1.97
N LYS A 321 0.70 -25.84 3.08
CA LYS A 321 -0.68 -26.13 3.50
C LYS A 321 -1.70 -25.60 2.49
N GLY A 322 -1.49 -24.39 1.99
CA GLY A 322 -2.35 -23.79 0.98
C GLY A 322 -2.24 -24.46 -0.38
N LEU A 323 -1.03 -24.84 -0.80
CA LEU A 323 -0.75 -25.54 -2.06
C LEU A 323 -1.31 -26.97 -2.08
N SER A 324 -1.38 -27.62 -0.92
CA SER A 324 -1.97 -28.95 -0.75
C SER A 324 -3.42 -28.90 -0.26
N SER A 325 -4.09 -27.76 -0.34
CA SER A 325 -5.51 -27.65 -0.03
C SER A 325 -6.35 -28.26 -1.16
N SER A 326 -7.57 -28.70 -0.86
CA SER A 326 -8.54 -29.15 -1.86
C SER A 326 -9.09 -28.02 -2.74
N ASP A 327 -8.98 -26.77 -2.28
CA ASP A 327 -9.45 -25.59 -2.99
C ASP A 327 -8.52 -25.19 -4.15
N GLU A 328 -9.00 -25.34 -5.38
CA GLU A 328 -8.26 -25.01 -6.61
C GLU A 328 -7.96 -23.50 -6.74
N ILE A 329 -8.87 -22.63 -6.31
CA ILE A 329 -8.71 -21.17 -6.40
C ILE A 329 -7.59 -20.73 -5.47
N LEU A 330 -7.57 -21.25 -4.24
CA LEU A 330 -6.50 -21.02 -3.27
C LEU A 330 -5.14 -21.41 -3.86
N ARG A 331 -5.01 -22.64 -4.37
CA ARG A 331 -3.76 -23.14 -4.99
C ARG A 331 -3.30 -22.21 -6.11
N LYS A 332 -4.20 -21.91 -7.07
CA LYS A 332 -3.89 -21.04 -8.22
C LYS A 332 -3.45 -19.65 -7.81
N ASN A 333 -4.12 -19.03 -6.84
CA ASN A 333 -3.78 -17.69 -6.37
C ASN A 333 -2.44 -17.65 -5.63
N ILE A 334 -2.11 -18.67 -4.83
CA ILE A 334 -0.77 -18.80 -4.22
C ILE A 334 0.29 -18.89 -5.32
N GLY A 335 0.07 -19.76 -6.32
CA GLY A 335 0.99 -19.92 -7.45
C GLY A 335 1.22 -18.61 -8.21
N ALA A 336 0.13 -17.95 -8.62
CA ALA A 336 0.18 -16.77 -9.47
C ALA A 336 0.70 -15.52 -8.74
N PHE A 337 0.24 -15.27 -7.52
CA PHE A 337 0.48 -13.98 -6.84
C PHE A 337 1.58 -14.03 -5.78
N VAL A 338 1.98 -15.21 -5.29
CA VAL A 338 3.02 -15.34 -4.25
C VAL A 338 4.24 -16.06 -4.79
N LEU A 339 4.10 -17.28 -5.30
CA LEU A 339 5.24 -18.09 -5.73
C LEU A 339 5.98 -17.48 -6.91
N LYS A 340 5.26 -17.01 -7.93
CA LYS A 340 5.87 -16.39 -9.11
C LYS A 340 6.79 -15.20 -8.75
N PRO A 341 6.35 -14.17 -7.99
CA PRO A 341 7.25 -13.11 -7.57
C PRO A 341 8.33 -13.57 -6.56
N LEU A 342 8.00 -14.51 -5.67
CA LEU A 342 8.96 -15.05 -4.70
C LEU A 342 10.13 -15.74 -5.41
N PHE A 343 9.85 -16.64 -6.37
CA PHE A 343 10.86 -17.37 -7.14
C PHE A 343 11.66 -16.44 -8.05
N LYS A 344 11.01 -15.43 -8.63
CA LYS A 344 11.69 -14.42 -9.44
C LYS A 344 12.69 -13.59 -8.62
N SER A 345 12.32 -13.22 -7.38
CA SER A 345 13.21 -12.45 -6.51
C SER A 345 14.29 -13.31 -5.85
N ARG A 346 13.96 -14.56 -5.48
CA ARG A 346 14.82 -15.49 -4.72
C ARG A 346 14.67 -16.92 -5.23
N PRO A 347 15.41 -17.33 -6.28
CA PRO A 347 15.28 -18.67 -6.87
C PRO A 347 15.51 -19.84 -5.90
N ASN A 348 16.31 -19.65 -4.83
CA ASN A 348 16.54 -20.69 -3.81
C ASN A 348 15.26 -21.12 -3.08
N SER A 349 14.26 -20.25 -2.98
CA SER A 349 12.98 -20.56 -2.34
C SER A 349 12.23 -21.69 -3.04
N PHE A 350 12.40 -21.85 -4.36
CA PHE A 350 11.86 -22.97 -5.11
C PHE A 350 12.42 -24.31 -4.63
N TRP A 351 13.74 -24.41 -4.43
CA TRP A 351 14.39 -25.66 -4.02
C TRP A 351 13.97 -26.10 -2.63
N LYS A 352 13.85 -25.16 -1.68
CA LYS A 352 13.34 -25.47 -0.33
C LYS A 352 11.89 -25.97 -0.35
N LEU A 353 11.06 -25.37 -1.20
CA LEU A 353 9.67 -25.79 -1.36
C LEU A 353 9.57 -27.17 -2.03
N LEU A 354 10.39 -27.42 -3.05
CA LEU A 354 10.47 -28.71 -3.73
C LEU A 354 10.86 -29.82 -2.75
N GLU A 355 11.94 -29.62 -1.99
CA GLU A 355 12.43 -30.58 -0.99
C GLU A 355 11.36 -30.93 0.03
N LYS A 356 10.66 -29.92 0.59
CA LYS A 356 9.59 -30.17 1.58
C LYS A 356 8.37 -30.86 1.00
N LEU A 357 7.99 -30.59 -0.25
CA LEU A 357 6.85 -31.28 -0.88
C LEU A 357 7.20 -32.73 -1.26
N GLN A 358 8.46 -33.00 -1.62
CA GLN A 358 8.95 -34.34 -1.95
C GLN A 358 9.16 -35.23 -0.72
N ASP A 359 9.42 -34.64 0.46
CA ASP A 359 9.62 -35.39 1.69
C ASP A 359 8.32 -36.10 2.14
N GLN A 360 8.24 -37.40 1.83
CA GLN A 360 7.12 -38.27 2.23
C GLN A 360 7.18 -38.69 3.69
N LYS A 361 8.34 -38.58 4.35
CA LYS A 361 8.56 -39.09 5.71
C LYS A 361 8.39 -38.01 6.77
N ASN A 362 8.63 -36.75 6.41
CA ASN A 362 8.68 -35.61 7.33
C ASN A 362 7.65 -34.52 6.95
N SER A 363 6.41 -34.94 6.70
CA SER A 363 5.27 -34.06 6.46
C SER A 363 4.76 -33.45 7.78
N GLU A 364 5.60 -32.72 8.52
CA GLU A 364 5.31 -32.11 9.83
C GLU A 364 4.13 -31.11 9.78
N GLY A 365 2.90 -31.58 9.59
CA GLY A 365 1.69 -30.77 9.45
C GLY A 365 1.68 -29.80 8.27
N PHE A 366 2.74 -29.74 7.44
CA PHE A 366 2.87 -28.80 6.33
C PHE A 366 1.98 -29.14 5.14
N ILE A 367 1.63 -30.40 4.95
CA ILE A 367 0.77 -30.87 3.87
C ILE A 367 -0.59 -31.14 4.48
N LYS A 368 -1.60 -30.38 4.07
CA LYS A 368 -2.95 -30.49 4.62
C LYS A 368 -3.66 -31.73 4.08
N ASP A 369 -3.51 -31.99 2.79
CA ASP A 369 -4.10 -33.13 2.12
C ASP A 369 -3.09 -33.71 1.13
N ASP A 370 -2.67 -34.94 1.43
CA ASP A 370 -1.66 -35.67 0.65
C ASP A 370 -2.12 -35.91 -0.80
N GLN A 371 -3.43 -36.00 -1.02
CA GLN A 371 -4.01 -36.19 -2.36
C GLN A 371 -3.68 -35.03 -3.31
N TYR A 372 -3.51 -33.82 -2.77
CA TYR A 372 -3.19 -32.62 -3.54
C TYR A 372 -1.70 -32.28 -3.55
N ARG A 373 -0.84 -33.10 -2.93
CA ARG A 373 0.62 -32.94 -2.97
C ARG A 373 1.14 -32.92 -4.41
N LEU A 374 0.58 -33.79 -5.26
CA LEU A 374 0.95 -33.84 -6.67
C LEU A 374 0.57 -32.56 -7.41
N ASN A 375 -0.61 -31.98 -7.16
CA ASN A 375 -1.00 -30.68 -7.72
C ASN A 375 -0.02 -29.57 -7.30
N ALA A 376 0.37 -29.54 -6.02
CA ALA A 376 1.34 -28.59 -5.51
C ALA A 376 2.67 -28.71 -6.26
N LEU A 377 3.20 -29.94 -6.40
CA LEU A 377 4.44 -30.23 -7.09
C LEU A 377 4.41 -29.79 -8.56
N ILE A 378 3.37 -30.17 -9.31
CA ILE A 378 3.21 -29.78 -10.72
C ILE A 378 3.16 -28.25 -10.86
N MET A 379 2.43 -27.58 -9.97
CA MET A 379 2.30 -26.14 -10.02
C MET A 379 3.63 -25.42 -9.74
N ILE A 380 4.39 -25.84 -8.72
CA ILE A 380 5.70 -25.21 -8.42
C ILE A 380 6.70 -25.43 -9.56
N LEU A 381 6.69 -26.62 -10.19
CA LEU A 381 7.53 -26.95 -11.34
C LEU A 381 7.16 -26.09 -12.54
N LYS A 382 5.85 -25.91 -12.80
CA LYS A 382 5.36 -25.10 -13.91
C LYS A 382 5.81 -23.65 -13.76
N ILE A 383 5.68 -23.09 -12.56
CA ILE A 383 6.15 -21.73 -12.27
C ILE A 383 7.66 -21.63 -12.43
N ALA A 384 8.42 -22.58 -11.88
CA ALA A 384 9.88 -22.59 -11.98
C ALA A 384 10.36 -22.68 -13.44
N LYS A 385 9.69 -23.47 -14.28
CA LYS A 385 9.96 -23.59 -15.72
C LYS A 385 9.60 -22.30 -16.47
N SER A 386 8.47 -21.64 -16.14
CA SER A 386 8.12 -20.34 -16.72
C SER A 386 9.11 -19.21 -16.40
N LEU A 387 9.94 -19.41 -15.37
CA LEU A 387 10.98 -18.47 -14.90
C LEU A 387 12.41 -18.94 -15.25
N ASP A 388 12.58 -20.02 -16.02
CA ASP A 388 13.88 -20.62 -16.38
C ASP A 388 14.77 -20.97 -15.16
N ILE A 389 14.16 -21.33 -14.02
CA ILE A 389 14.89 -21.82 -12.83
C ILE A 389 15.33 -23.28 -13.02
N ILE A 390 14.48 -24.04 -13.70
CA ILE A 390 14.72 -25.43 -14.06
C ILE A 390 14.67 -25.58 -15.58
N ASP A 391 15.60 -26.37 -16.09
CA ASP A 391 15.56 -26.90 -17.45
C ASP A 391 15.06 -28.35 -17.40
N SER A 392 14.52 -28.83 -18.51
CA SER A 392 14.00 -30.19 -18.61
C SER A 392 15.07 -31.29 -18.49
N GLY A 393 16.35 -30.92 -18.50
CA GLY A 393 17.47 -31.79 -18.14
C GLY A 393 17.65 -32.02 -16.62
N LYS A 394 16.89 -31.33 -15.76
CA LYS A 394 16.91 -31.53 -14.29
C LYS A 394 15.88 -32.57 -13.81
N PHE A 395 15.06 -33.12 -14.71
CA PHE A 395 14.21 -34.27 -14.42
C PHE A 395 15.03 -35.57 -14.60
N ILE A 396 15.16 -36.40 -13.56
CA ILE A 396 15.94 -37.67 -13.62
C ILE A 396 15.10 -38.81 -13.02
N GLU A 397 15.40 -40.03 -13.43
CA GLU A 397 14.85 -41.29 -12.91
C GLU A 397 15.38 -41.67 -11.51
N ASP A 398 16.45 -41.03 -11.02
CA ASP A 398 17.15 -41.42 -9.78
C ASP A 398 16.72 -40.55 -8.57
N PRO A 399 16.10 -41.13 -7.52
CA PRO A 399 15.50 -40.42 -6.38
C PRO A 399 16.50 -39.91 -5.32
N SER A 400 17.80 -40.12 -5.50
CA SER A 400 18.82 -39.83 -4.48
C SER A 400 19.25 -38.35 -4.35
N ASN A 401 18.72 -37.45 -5.18
CA ASN A 401 19.09 -36.02 -5.18
C ASN A 401 17.89 -35.10 -4.89
N ASN A 402 17.85 -34.48 -3.70
CA ASN A 402 16.78 -33.58 -3.23
C ASN A 402 16.58 -32.32 -4.09
N LYS A 403 17.48 -32.03 -5.05
CA LYS A 403 17.36 -30.91 -6.01
C LYS A 403 16.80 -31.35 -7.36
N ARG A 404 16.13 -32.50 -7.45
CA ARG A 404 15.63 -33.07 -8.71
C ARG A 404 14.25 -33.71 -8.51
N PHE A 405 13.40 -33.62 -9.53
CA PHE A 405 12.06 -34.19 -9.49
C PHE A 405 12.03 -35.59 -10.12
N CYS A 406 11.30 -36.52 -9.49
CA CYS A 406 11.16 -37.90 -9.94
C CYS A 406 10.35 -37.96 -11.24
N LEU A 407 10.99 -38.38 -12.34
CA LEU A 407 10.34 -38.52 -13.64
C LEU A 407 9.16 -39.50 -13.62
N GLU A 408 9.24 -40.55 -12.79
CA GLU A 408 8.18 -41.55 -12.66
C GLU A 408 6.89 -40.90 -12.16
N SER A 409 6.98 -40.01 -11.17
CA SER A 409 5.81 -39.28 -10.65
C SER A 409 5.15 -38.37 -11.71
N LEU A 410 5.93 -37.77 -12.63
CA LEU A 410 5.34 -37.03 -13.76
C LEU A 410 4.65 -37.97 -14.75
N ARG A 411 5.25 -39.13 -15.01
CA ARG A 411 4.70 -40.13 -15.93
C ARG A 411 3.39 -40.70 -15.38
N ASP A 412 3.32 -40.96 -14.08
CA ASP A 412 2.11 -41.39 -13.39
C ASP A 412 1.01 -40.33 -13.47
N ALA A 413 1.39 -39.06 -13.30
CA ALA A 413 0.47 -37.94 -13.41
C ALA A 413 -0.15 -37.79 -14.82
N THR A 414 0.51 -38.27 -15.89
CA THR A 414 -0.06 -38.22 -17.26
C THR A 414 -1.34 -39.05 -17.42
N HIS A 415 -1.57 -40.04 -16.56
CA HIS A 415 -2.73 -40.93 -16.59
C HIS A 415 -3.49 -40.92 -15.25
N HIS A 416 -3.36 -39.84 -14.48
CA HIS A 416 -4.03 -39.68 -13.20
C HIS A 416 -5.56 -39.67 -13.34
N LEU A 417 -6.26 -40.17 -12.31
CA LEU A 417 -7.73 -40.23 -12.27
C LEU A 417 -8.38 -38.84 -12.40
N ASP A 418 -7.80 -37.83 -11.72
CA ASP A 418 -8.22 -36.43 -11.84
C ASP A 418 -7.84 -35.84 -13.23
N PRO A 419 -8.80 -35.44 -14.07
CA PRO A 419 -8.54 -34.78 -15.35
C PRO A 419 -7.78 -33.46 -15.22
N ASN A 420 -7.92 -32.73 -14.11
CA ASN A 420 -7.22 -31.46 -13.91
C ASN A 420 -5.72 -31.66 -13.73
N ILE A 421 -5.30 -32.70 -12.99
CA ILE A 421 -3.89 -33.07 -12.85
C ILE A 421 -3.28 -33.42 -14.22
N ARG A 422 -4.03 -34.16 -15.04
CA ARG A 422 -3.60 -34.48 -16.41
C ARG A 422 -3.40 -33.21 -17.25
N ILE A 423 -4.34 -32.27 -17.23
CA ILE A 423 -4.20 -30.98 -17.93
C ILE A 423 -3.04 -30.16 -17.37
N ASP A 424 -2.85 -30.12 -16.05
CA ASP A 424 -1.76 -29.37 -15.42
C ASP A 424 -0.39 -29.95 -15.81
N ILE A 425 -0.26 -31.28 -15.92
CA ILE A 425 0.95 -31.94 -16.45
C ILE A 425 1.20 -31.56 -17.90
N LEU A 426 0.19 -31.61 -18.77
CA LEU A 426 0.35 -31.16 -20.15
C LEU A 426 0.83 -29.70 -20.19
N GLY A 427 0.22 -28.84 -19.35
CA GLY A 427 0.63 -27.46 -19.17
C GLY A 427 2.09 -27.33 -18.75
N LEU A 428 2.57 -28.13 -17.79
CA LEU A 428 3.98 -28.17 -17.37
C LEU A 428 4.92 -28.61 -18.50
N ILE A 429 4.55 -29.65 -19.24
CA ILE A 429 5.39 -30.17 -20.34
C ILE A 429 5.50 -29.13 -21.45
N CYS A 430 4.42 -28.42 -21.77
CA CYS A 430 4.38 -27.37 -22.78
C CYS A 430 4.87 -25.99 -22.31
N GLU A 431 5.09 -25.79 -21.01
CA GLU A 431 5.53 -24.50 -20.48
C GLU A 431 6.97 -24.19 -20.91
N SER A 432 7.22 -23.01 -21.46
CA SER A 432 8.57 -22.51 -21.75
C SER A 432 8.57 -20.99 -21.70
N GLN A 433 9.67 -20.37 -21.25
CA GLN A 433 9.76 -18.91 -21.26
C GLN A 433 9.80 -18.34 -22.69
N LYS A 434 10.43 -19.07 -23.63
CA LYS A 434 10.55 -18.68 -25.04
C LYS A 434 9.83 -19.69 -25.92
N SER A 435 9.07 -19.19 -26.89
CA SER A 435 8.40 -20.02 -27.89
C SER A 435 9.37 -20.77 -28.82
N THR A 436 10.66 -20.41 -28.77
CA THR A 436 11.72 -21.01 -29.59
C THR A 436 12.59 -22.00 -28.81
N THR A 437 12.27 -22.30 -27.55
CA THR A 437 13.02 -23.30 -26.77
C THR A 437 12.81 -24.68 -27.39
N GLU A 438 13.89 -25.41 -27.64
CA GLU A 438 13.83 -26.75 -28.20
C GLU A 438 13.19 -27.72 -27.21
N ILE A 439 12.36 -28.64 -27.72
CA ILE A 439 11.71 -29.68 -26.91
C ILE A 439 12.75 -30.76 -26.62
N THR A 440 12.95 -31.06 -25.34
CA THR A 440 13.85 -32.13 -24.91
C THR A 440 13.28 -33.52 -25.18
N SER A 441 14.15 -34.53 -25.28
CA SER A 441 13.73 -35.93 -25.46
C SER A 441 12.80 -36.42 -24.33
N VAL A 442 13.04 -35.95 -23.11
CA VAL A 442 12.23 -36.26 -21.92
C VAL A 442 10.82 -35.69 -22.09
N GLU A 443 10.68 -34.42 -22.45
CA GLU A 443 9.37 -33.78 -22.69
C GLU A 443 8.62 -34.44 -23.84
N LEU A 444 9.32 -34.77 -24.92
CA LEU A 444 8.74 -35.46 -26.06
C LEU A 444 8.21 -36.85 -25.65
N SER A 445 8.94 -37.58 -24.80
CA SER A 445 8.50 -38.87 -24.28
C SER A 445 7.25 -38.75 -23.38
N LEU A 446 7.21 -37.72 -22.53
CA LEU A 446 6.06 -37.42 -21.66
C LEU A 446 4.84 -36.97 -22.48
N LEU A 447 5.01 -36.14 -23.50
CA LEU A 447 3.96 -35.78 -24.46
C LEU A 447 3.40 -37.01 -25.16
N GLN A 448 4.27 -37.89 -25.64
CA GLN A 448 3.85 -39.11 -26.31
C GLN A 448 3.05 -40.02 -25.36
N SER A 449 3.49 -40.17 -24.11
CA SER A 449 2.77 -40.91 -23.07
C SER A 449 1.40 -40.28 -22.78
N PHE A 450 1.37 -38.95 -22.63
CA PHE A 450 0.15 -38.20 -22.37
C PHE A 450 -0.89 -38.40 -23.48
N PHE A 451 -0.53 -38.18 -24.75
CA PHE A 451 -1.49 -38.31 -25.84
C PHE A 451 -2.01 -39.74 -26.03
N LYS A 452 -1.14 -40.76 -25.88
CA LYS A 452 -1.54 -42.17 -25.95
C LYS A 452 -2.65 -42.51 -24.94
N MET A 453 -2.61 -41.92 -23.75
CA MET A 453 -3.56 -42.23 -22.67
C MET A 453 -4.80 -41.33 -22.66
N ASN A 454 -4.76 -40.16 -23.33
CA ASN A 454 -5.77 -39.11 -23.15
C ASN A 454 -6.58 -38.74 -24.40
N LEU A 455 -6.13 -39.08 -25.61
CA LEU A 455 -6.83 -38.72 -26.85
C LEU A 455 -8.23 -39.33 -26.99
N ASN A 456 -8.46 -40.49 -26.35
CA ASN A 456 -9.76 -41.17 -26.36
C ASN A 456 -10.67 -40.76 -25.19
N SER A 457 -10.33 -39.69 -24.45
CA SER A 457 -11.14 -39.23 -23.32
C SER A 457 -12.54 -38.79 -23.78
N THR A 458 -13.57 -39.32 -23.11
CA THR A 458 -14.98 -39.01 -23.42
C THR A 458 -15.52 -37.81 -22.64
N SER A 459 -14.78 -37.27 -21.66
CA SER A 459 -15.21 -36.09 -20.89
C SER A 459 -15.20 -34.83 -21.76
N PRO A 460 -16.35 -34.15 -21.93
CA PRO A 460 -16.42 -32.90 -22.68
C PRO A 460 -15.53 -31.80 -22.08
N GLU A 461 -15.50 -31.65 -20.76
CA GLU A 461 -14.73 -30.63 -20.06
C GLU A 461 -13.23 -30.82 -20.26
N PHE A 462 -12.76 -32.07 -20.20
CA PHE A 462 -11.35 -32.39 -20.46
C PHE A 462 -10.98 -32.10 -21.92
N ARG A 463 -11.84 -32.50 -22.87
CA ARG A 463 -11.62 -32.22 -24.29
C ARG A 463 -11.55 -30.72 -24.57
N GLN A 464 -12.43 -29.91 -23.96
CA GLN A 464 -12.42 -28.46 -24.12
C GLN A 464 -11.15 -27.80 -23.56
N LYS A 465 -10.52 -28.38 -22.53
CA LYS A 465 -9.23 -27.89 -22.00
C LYS A 465 -8.03 -28.38 -22.82
N LEU A 466 -8.16 -29.53 -23.49
CA LEU A 466 -7.10 -30.17 -24.27
C LEU A 466 -6.97 -29.59 -25.69
N TYR A 467 -8.09 -29.32 -26.35
CA TYR A 467 -8.18 -28.73 -27.69
C TYR A 467 -8.36 -27.22 -27.59
#